data_AF-A0A2V7Z4F8-F1
#
_entry.id   AF-A0A2V7Z4F8-F1
#
_cell.length_a   1.000
_cell.length_b   1.000
_cell.length_c   1.000
_cell.angle_alpha   90.00
_cell.angle_beta   90.00
_cell.angle_gamma   90.00
#
_symmetry.space_group_name_H-M   'P 1'
#
loop_
_entity.id
_entity.type
_entity.pdbx_description
1 polymer ?
#
loop_
_entity_poly.entity_id
_entity_poly.type
_entity_poly.pdbx_seq_one_letter_code
_entity_poly.pdbx_strand_id
1 'polypeptide(L)'
;QKEIRKEISFGLSISIGRWAASGKTDIVHDLKHQIDLQNRERWSFTGQQTYTGKWGAATILYAFGLGAAMDDFSAAPDASQFKYSLSFGWSWNETLTPDLLADALDVANVWGVSNQADNDAHQQAILSQASGQVKIELEIQVSDAGVRSLLEVPSGQFEKAWIEAMAASLPRIPSLALVDRAQVGDRIKAYRDAADFAFQQSALGGTETSAIVVHVHPRTGENPNDVKQLRQIDEGQTDLGIGVLWTATTINTRPAKRCRRVKAALDQLADAINHKREEDQIKEVFDKTQDLITRPYEQRLLGRVVFNLVKAGQPGALITKLKVTAADGTVLLI
;
A
#
# COMPACT_ATOMS: atom_id res chain seq x y z
N GLN A 1 11.09 7.04 46.45
CA GLN A 1 11.09 7.51 45.06
C GLN A 1 10.91 6.29 44.17
N LYS A 2 9.80 6.19 43.44
CA LYS A 2 9.49 5.02 42.60
C LYS A 2 9.82 5.42 41.17
N GLU A 3 10.97 4.99 40.69
CA GLU A 3 11.41 5.22 39.32
C GLU A 3 10.56 4.35 38.39
N ILE A 4 9.58 4.96 37.74
CA ILE A 4 8.79 4.30 36.71
C ILE A 4 9.63 4.36 35.43
N ARG A 5 10.43 3.32 35.18
CA ARG A 5 10.91 3.03 33.82
C ARG A 5 9.69 2.66 32.97
N LYS A 6 9.11 3.65 32.31
CA LYS A 6 8.21 3.41 31.18
C LYS A 6 9.10 3.07 29.98
N GLU A 7 9.31 1.78 29.74
CA GLU A 7 9.63 1.34 28.38
C GLU A 7 8.40 1.65 27.52
N ILE A 8 8.45 2.79 26.82
CA ILE A 8 7.48 3.09 25.77
C ILE A 8 8.09 2.53 24.50
N SER A 9 7.64 1.35 24.11
CA SER A 9 7.89 0.81 22.78
C SER A 9 7.14 1.71 21.78
N PHE A 10 7.85 2.65 21.15
CA PHE A 10 7.29 3.47 20.09
C PHE A 10 7.26 2.65 18.79
N GLY A 11 6.20 1.86 18.65
CA GLY A 11 5.80 1.24 17.39
C GLY A 11 4.60 2.00 16.86
N LEU A 12 4.70 2.51 15.63
CA LEU A 12 3.55 3.04 14.93
C LEU A 12 2.62 1.86 14.61
N SER A 13 1.66 1.57 15.49
CA SER A 13 0.53 0.72 15.11
C SER A 13 -0.46 1.61 14.39
N ILE A 14 -0.72 1.37 13.10
CA ILE A 14 -1.92 1.95 12.50
C ILE A 14 -3.10 1.26 13.17
N SER A 15 -3.63 1.84 14.24
CA SER A 15 -4.99 1.53 14.63
C SER A 15 -5.88 2.21 13.60
N ILE A 16 -6.31 1.50 12.56
CA ILE A 16 -7.43 1.95 11.73
C ILE A 16 -8.62 1.97 12.70
N GLY A 17 -8.88 3.13 13.29
CA GLY A 17 -9.83 3.31 14.37
C GLY A 17 -11.19 2.72 14.03
N ARG A 18 -11.97 2.38 15.06
CA ARG A 18 -13.26 1.69 14.93
C ARG A 18 -14.34 2.50 14.19
N TRP A 19 -14.01 3.69 13.68
CA TRP A 19 -14.93 4.67 13.10
C TRP A 19 -14.24 5.51 12.02
N ALA A 20 -14.15 5.01 10.81
CA ALA A 20 -14.17 5.87 9.62
C ALA A 20 -15.35 5.41 8.75
N ALA A 21 -16.55 5.51 9.33
CA ALA A 21 -17.77 5.48 8.55
C ALA A 21 -17.99 6.89 7.99
N SER A 22 -18.25 6.99 6.68
CA SER A 22 -18.55 8.19 5.89
C SER A 22 -17.35 8.93 5.28
N GLY A 23 -16.95 8.52 4.06
CA GLY A 23 -16.50 9.37 2.93
C GLY A 23 -15.47 10.49 3.14
N LYS A 24 -14.89 10.62 4.33
CA LYS A 24 -14.01 11.71 4.73
C LYS A 24 -12.58 11.21 4.74
N THR A 25 -11.72 12.01 4.15
CA THR A 25 -10.28 11.91 4.36
C THR A 25 -9.99 12.42 5.76
N ASP A 26 -9.32 11.61 6.57
CA ASP A 26 -8.88 11.99 7.91
C ASP A 26 -7.36 12.09 7.92
N ILE A 27 -6.82 13.22 8.36
CA ILE A 27 -5.39 13.50 8.44
C ILE A 27 -5.07 13.80 9.89
N VAL A 28 -4.24 12.96 10.50
CA VAL A 28 -3.80 13.10 11.88
C VAL A 28 -2.30 13.35 11.88
N HIS A 29 -1.89 14.51 12.38
CA HIS A 29 -0.50 14.83 12.68
C HIS A 29 -0.35 14.98 14.19
N ASP A 30 0.52 14.17 14.78
CA ASP A 30 0.92 14.29 16.18
C ASP A 30 2.42 14.60 16.25
N LEU A 31 2.75 15.70 16.92
CA LEU A 31 4.11 16.13 17.17
C LEU A 31 4.31 16.23 18.68
N LYS A 32 5.27 15.48 19.19
CA LYS A 32 5.65 15.54 20.60
C LYS A 32 7.07 16.07 20.72
N HIS A 33 7.21 17.09 21.54
CA HIS A 33 8.48 17.69 21.91
C HIS A 33 8.69 17.53 23.42
N GLN A 34 9.86 17.03 23.81
CA GLN A 34 10.26 16.89 25.20
C GLN A 34 11.62 17.53 25.42
N ILE A 35 11.78 18.20 26.56
CA ILE A 35 13.04 18.81 26.99
C ILE A 35 13.43 18.20 28.33
N ASP A 36 14.69 17.79 28.47
CA ASP A 36 15.21 17.27 29.73
C ASP A 36 15.82 18.38 30.62
N LEU A 37 16.28 18.01 31.82
CA LEU A 37 16.89 18.94 32.77
C LEU A 37 18.22 19.56 32.28
N GLN A 38 18.81 19.02 31.21
CA GLN A 38 20.05 19.49 30.59
C GLN A 38 19.75 20.33 29.34
N ASN A 39 18.49 20.70 29.12
CA ASN A 39 18.02 21.43 27.95
C ASN A 39 18.33 20.71 26.62
N ARG A 40 18.37 19.37 26.65
CA ARG A 40 18.41 18.54 25.46
C ARG A 40 16.98 18.23 25.04
N GLU A 41 16.79 18.07 23.74
CA GLU A 41 15.48 17.91 23.13
C GLU A 41 15.29 16.49 22.60
N ARG A 42 14.05 16.01 22.63
CA ARG A 42 13.63 14.77 22.00
C ARG A 42 12.30 14.98 21.30
N TRP A 43 12.26 14.54 20.05
CA TRP A 43 11.13 14.77 19.15
C TRP A 43 10.54 13.45 18.67
N SER A 44 9.22 13.43 18.49
CA SER A 44 8.54 12.37 17.76
C SER A 44 7.42 12.95 16.91
N PHE A 45 7.41 12.55 15.64
CA PHE A 45 6.38 12.86 14.66
C PHE A 45 5.62 11.59 14.28
N THR A 46 4.31 11.72 14.14
CA THR A 46 3.44 10.70 13.58
C THR A 46 2.44 11.37 12.66
N GLY A 47 2.54 11.05 11.38
CA GLY A 47 1.56 11.41 10.37
C GLY A 47 0.78 10.17 9.95
N GLN A 48 -0.54 10.26 9.92
CA GLN A 48 -1.41 9.24 9.35
C GLN A 48 -2.50 9.89 8.51
N GLN A 49 -2.70 9.39 7.31
CA GLN A 49 -3.84 9.74 6.48
C GLN A 49 -4.69 8.50 6.21
N THR A 50 -5.99 8.63 6.39
CA THR A 50 -6.98 7.58 6.14
C THR A 50 -7.98 8.05 5.09
N TYR A 51 -8.29 7.18 4.15
CA TYR A 51 -9.23 7.42 3.07
C TYR A 51 -10.34 6.39 3.08
N THR A 52 -11.51 6.79 2.61
CA THR A 52 -12.59 5.87 2.24
C THR A 52 -12.62 5.74 0.72
N GLY A 53 -12.75 4.53 0.21
CA GLY A 53 -12.87 4.27 -1.23
C GLY A 53 -13.78 3.11 -1.55
N LYS A 54 -13.98 2.86 -2.84
CA LYS A 54 -14.65 1.67 -3.37
C LYS A 54 -13.62 0.72 -3.97
N TRP A 55 -13.76 -0.56 -3.66
CA TRP A 55 -13.02 -1.64 -4.31
C TRP A 55 -14.03 -2.71 -4.72
N GLY A 56 -14.40 -2.67 -6.00
CA GLY A 56 -15.58 -3.39 -6.49
C GLY A 56 -16.85 -2.91 -5.79
N ALA A 57 -17.66 -3.84 -5.29
CA ALA A 57 -18.88 -3.50 -4.56
C ALA A 57 -18.60 -3.02 -3.12
N ALA A 58 -17.43 -3.35 -2.56
CA ALA A 58 -17.12 -3.11 -1.16
C ALA A 58 -16.70 -1.66 -0.88
N THR A 59 -17.09 -1.15 0.28
CA THR A 59 -16.50 0.08 0.83
C THR A 59 -15.27 -0.31 1.63
N ILE A 60 -14.17 0.39 1.38
CA ILE A 60 -12.91 0.12 2.06
C ILE A 60 -12.41 1.36 2.78
N LEU A 61 -11.61 1.11 3.81
CA LEU A 61 -10.72 2.08 4.40
C LEU A 61 -9.29 1.72 4.06
N TYR A 62 -8.50 2.71 3.68
CA TYR A 62 -7.08 2.50 3.45
C TYR A 62 -6.29 3.66 4.02
N ALA A 63 -5.09 3.38 4.51
CA ALA A 63 -4.32 4.34 5.28
C ALA A 63 -2.83 4.29 4.96
N PHE A 64 -2.20 5.45 5.00
CA PHE A 64 -0.75 5.60 4.92
C PHE A 64 -0.25 6.29 6.18
N GLY A 65 0.84 5.79 6.74
CA GLY A 65 1.48 6.36 7.91
C GLY A 65 2.98 6.55 7.73
N LEU A 66 3.49 7.64 8.28
CA LEU A 66 4.92 7.89 8.48
C LEU A 66 5.14 8.24 9.95
N GLY A 67 6.05 7.51 10.58
CA GLY A 67 6.54 7.84 11.92
C GLY A 67 8.00 8.21 11.86
N ALA A 68 8.40 9.18 12.68
CA ALA A 68 9.79 9.50 12.96
C ALA A 68 9.93 9.76 14.46
N ALA A 69 10.81 9.05 15.15
CA ALA A 69 11.03 9.29 16.58
C ALA A 69 12.50 9.19 16.96
N MET A 70 12.96 10.10 17.82
CA MET A 70 14.27 9.99 18.46
C MET A 70 14.18 9.06 19.67
N ASP A 71 15.12 8.13 19.80
CA ASP A 71 15.23 7.32 21.02
C ASP A 71 15.74 8.16 22.21
N ASP A 72 16.80 8.93 21.95
CA ASP A 72 17.56 9.68 22.94
C ASP A 72 17.36 11.19 22.83
N PHE A 73 17.62 11.91 23.93
CA PHE A 73 17.68 13.37 23.93
C PHE A 73 18.97 13.88 23.30
N SER A 74 18.88 14.91 22.47
CA SER A 74 20.01 15.54 21.78
C SER A 74 20.08 17.05 22.07
N ALA A 75 21.28 17.59 22.24
CA ALA A 75 21.48 19.04 22.37
C ALA A 75 21.31 19.78 21.03
N ALA A 76 21.41 19.07 19.91
CA ALA A 76 21.18 19.57 18.57
C ALA A 76 20.49 18.45 17.76
N PRO A 77 19.16 18.31 17.87
CA PRO A 77 18.41 17.33 17.10
C PRO A 77 18.67 17.46 15.59
N ASP A 78 18.92 16.34 14.92
CA ASP A 78 18.98 16.30 13.45
C ASP A 78 18.25 15.07 12.91
N ALA A 79 17.87 15.12 11.62
CA ALA A 79 17.12 14.06 10.95
C ALA A 79 17.79 12.66 11.03
N SER A 80 19.13 12.58 11.15
CA SER A 80 19.81 11.28 11.25
C SER A 80 19.53 10.55 12.57
N GLN A 81 19.16 11.29 13.62
CA GLN A 81 18.87 10.75 14.96
C GLN A 81 17.47 10.16 15.09
N PHE A 82 16.61 10.34 14.08
CA PHE A 82 15.28 9.75 14.06
C PHE A 82 15.33 8.31 13.56
N LYS A 83 14.54 7.45 14.21
CA LYS A 83 14.09 6.18 13.66
C LYS A 83 12.81 6.40 12.87
N TYR A 84 12.81 5.95 11.63
CA TYR A 84 11.69 6.09 10.72
C TYR A 84 10.82 4.83 10.69
N SER A 85 9.56 4.99 10.36
CA SER A 85 8.65 3.89 10.05
C SER A 85 7.67 4.29 8.97
N LEU A 86 7.35 3.37 8.07
CA LEU A 86 6.29 3.53 7.09
C LEU A 86 5.24 2.47 7.31
N SER A 87 3.98 2.79 7.05
CA SER A 87 2.91 1.82 7.22
C SER A 87 1.79 2.00 6.21
N PHE A 88 1.23 0.87 5.80
CA PHE A 88 0.15 0.76 4.84
C PHE A 88 -0.96 -0.06 5.45
N GLY A 89 -2.15 0.52 5.55
CA GLY A 89 -3.34 -0.11 6.10
C GLY A 89 -4.41 -0.32 5.04
N TRP A 90 -5.16 -1.41 5.16
CA TRP A 90 -6.39 -1.67 4.42
C TRP A 90 -7.41 -2.34 5.34
N SER A 91 -8.66 -1.90 5.32
CA SER A 91 -9.71 -2.49 6.14
C SER A 91 -11.08 -2.52 5.46
N TRP A 92 -11.83 -3.58 5.78
CA TRP A 92 -13.24 -3.74 5.46
C TRP A 92 -14.00 -3.89 6.77
N ASN A 93 -15.21 -3.37 6.81
CA ASN A 93 -16.16 -3.57 7.88
C ASN A 93 -17.51 -3.90 7.24
N GLU A 94 -17.71 -5.17 6.94
CA GLU A 94 -18.78 -5.65 6.06
C GLU A 94 -19.23 -7.06 6.51
N THR A 95 -20.33 -7.55 5.94
CA THR A 95 -20.72 -8.95 6.10
C THR A 95 -19.68 -9.87 5.46
N LEU A 96 -19.18 -10.84 6.23
CA LEU A 96 -18.27 -11.87 5.73
C LEU A 96 -18.96 -12.69 4.65
N THR A 97 -18.39 -12.66 3.45
CA THR A 97 -18.75 -13.51 2.32
C THR A 97 -17.49 -14.17 1.77
N PRO A 98 -17.62 -15.31 1.07
CA PRO A 98 -16.47 -15.94 0.41
C PRO A 98 -15.74 -14.98 -0.52
N ASP A 99 -16.46 -14.17 -1.29
CA ASP A 99 -15.86 -13.20 -2.22
C ASP A 99 -15.13 -12.06 -1.51
N LEU A 100 -15.71 -11.49 -0.45
CA LEU A 100 -15.03 -10.46 0.35
C LEU A 100 -13.70 -10.99 0.90
N LEU A 101 -13.71 -12.21 1.44
CA LEU A 101 -12.51 -12.81 1.99
C LEU A 101 -11.48 -13.16 0.91
N ALA A 102 -11.93 -13.63 -0.25
CA ALA A 102 -11.05 -13.86 -1.40
C ALA A 102 -10.39 -12.56 -1.87
N ASP A 103 -11.12 -11.44 -1.91
CA ASP A 103 -10.57 -10.12 -2.25
C ASP A 103 -9.57 -9.63 -1.19
N ALA A 104 -9.84 -9.87 0.10
CA ALA A 104 -8.92 -9.54 1.17
C ALA A 104 -7.63 -10.38 1.13
N LEU A 105 -7.73 -11.68 0.88
CA LEU A 105 -6.58 -12.59 0.69
C LEU A 105 -5.80 -12.27 -0.59
N ASP A 106 -6.48 -11.73 -1.60
CA ASP A 106 -5.84 -11.25 -2.82
C ASP A 106 -5.01 -9.97 -2.55
N VAL A 107 -5.51 -9.02 -1.75
CA VAL A 107 -4.71 -7.89 -1.24
C VAL A 107 -3.55 -8.40 -0.37
N ALA A 108 -3.80 -9.38 0.50
CA ALA A 108 -2.79 -10.01 1.35
C ALA A 108 -1.63 -10.55 0.52
N ASN A 109 -1.92 -11.24 -0.58
CA ASN A 109 -0.92 -11.80 -1.47
C ASN A 109 -0.14 -10.71 -2.22
N VAL A 110 -0.81 -9.68 -2.72
CA VAL A 110 -0.12 -8.52 -3.32
C VAL A 110 0.85 -7.90 -2.32
N TRP A 111 0.44 -7.75 -1.07
CA TRP A 111 1.27 -7.20 0.01
C TRP A 111 2.25 -8.19 0.63
N GLY A 112 2.24 -9.44 0.18
CA GLY A 112 3.09 -10.51 0.69
C GLY A 112 2.82 -10.92 2.13
N VAL A 113 1.63 -10.60 2.64
CA VAL A 113 1.10 -11.05 3.95
C VAL A 113 0.74 -12.54 3.88
N SER A 114 0.18 -13.00 2.75
CA SER A 114 -0.11 -14.42 2.50
C SER A 114 0.48 -14.87 1.16
N ASN A 115 0.54 -16.19 0.96
CA ASN A 115 0.90 -16.78 -0.32
C ASN A 115 -0.35 -17.34 -1.02
N GLN A 116 -0.38 -17.31 -2.35
CA GLN A 116 -1.49 -17.84 -3.16
C GLN A 116 -1.79 -19.31 -2.83
N ALA A 117 -0.74 -20.09 -2.59
CA ALA A 117 -0.86 -21.52 -2.32
C ALA A 117 -1.66 -21.83 -1.04
N ASP A 118 -1.66 -20.91 -0.06
CA ASP A 118 -2.29 -21.09 1.24
C ASP A 118 -3.66 -20.42 1.33
N ASN A 119 -4.04 -19.62 0.32
CA ASN A 119 -5.24 -18.79 0.36
C ASN A 119 -6.52 -19.62 0.52
N ASP A 120 -6.65 -20.76 -0.16
CA ASP A 120 -7.85 -21.62 -0.04
C ASP A 120 -8.00 -22.18 1.39
N ALA A 121 -6.87 -22.61 1.98
CA ALA A 121 -6.85 -23.12 3.36
C ALA A 121 -7.20 -22.02 4.36
N HIS A 122 -6.61 -20.82 4.20
CA HIS A 122 -6.95 -19.65 5.02
C HIS A 122 -8.43 -19.26 4.89
N GLN A 123 -8.98 -19.31 3.67
CA GLN A 123 -10.38 -18.99 3.43
C GLN A 123 -11.30 -19.96 4.16
N GLN A 124 -11.04 -21.27 4.06
CA GLN A 124 -11.82 -22.30 4.76
C GLN A 124 -11.70 -22.17 6.29
N ALA A 125 -10.49 -21.93 6.79
CA ALA A 125 -10.25 -21.78 8.22
C ALA A 125 -11.00 -20.56 8.82
N ILE A 126 -11.05 -19.44 8.10
CA ILE A 126 -11.77 -18.24 8.56
C ILE A 126 -13.28 -18.43 8.45
N LEU A 127 -13.78 -18.95 7.32
CA LEU A 127 -15.23 -19.14 7.11
C LEU A 127 -15.85 -20.17 8.06
N SER A 128 -15.06 -21.09 8.61
CA SER A 128 -15.52 -22.04 9.64
C SER A 128 -15.56 -21.46 11.05
N GLN A 129 -14.87 -20.35 11.31
CA GLN A 129 -14.71 -19.75 12.64
C GLN A 129 -15.41 -18.39 12.80
N ALA A 130 -15.72 -17.71 11.70
CA ALA A 130 -16.38 -16.43 11.69
C ALA A 130 -17.57 -16.42 10.72
N SER A 131 -18.61 -15.68 11.07
CA SER A 131 -19.77 -15.43 10.21
C SER A 131 -20.40 -14.09 10.55
N GLY A 132 -21.26 -13.58 9.67
CA GLY A 132 -21.93 -12.30 9.87
C GLY A 132 -20.99 -11.10 9.69
N GLN A 133 -21.18 -10.05 10.48
CA GLN A 133 -20.37 -8.83 10.39
C GLN A 133 -18.94 -9.07 10.89
N VAL A 134 -17.96 -8.64 10.10
CA VAL A 134 -16.54 -8.76 10.43
C VAL A 134 -15.78 -7.48 10.12
N LYS A 135 -14.72 -7.24 10.89
CA LYS A 135 -13.67 -6.29 10.52
C LYS A 135 -12.47 -7.06 10.00
N ILE A 136 -12.12 -6.86 8.73
CA ILE A 136 -10.90 -7.40 8.14
C ILE A 136 -9.88 -6.25 8.08
N GLU A 137 -8.66 -6.50 8.52
CA GLU A 137 -7.57 -5.51 8.60
C GLU A 137 -6.30 -6.14 8.02
N LEU A 138 -5.70 -5.47 7.04
CA LEU A 138 -4.36 -5.77 6.56
C LEU A 138 -3.42 -4.61 6.85
N GLU A 139 -2.20 -4.95 7.25
CA GLU A 139 -1.16 -3.97 7.53
C GLU A 139 0.19 -4.46 7.02
N ILE A 140 0.93 -3.56 6.37
CA ILE A 140 2.38 -3.65 6.22
C ILE A 140 2.99 -2.54 7.06
N GLN A 141 3.95 -2.87 7.91
CA GLN A 141 4.84 -1.91 8.56
C GLN A 141 6.27 -2.13 8.09
N VAL A 142 6.98 -1.03 7.84
CA VAL A 142 8.38 -0.99 7.47
C VAL A 142 9.15 -0.40 8.64
N SER A 143 10.14 -1.13 9.14
CA SER A 143 11.03 -0.67 10.21
C SER A 143 12.00 0.41 9.69
N ASP A 144 12.72 1.07 10.60
CA ASP A 144 13.73 2.08 10.24
C ASP A 144 14.76 1.55 9.24
N ALA A 145 15.28 0.34 9.46
CA ALA A 145 16.21 -0.30 8.54
C ALA A 145 15.59 -0.48 7.13
N GLY A 146 14.31 -0.87 7.08
CA GLY A 146 13.57 -0.99 5.82
C GLY A 146 13.35 0.36 5.14
N VAL A 147 12.98 1.39 5.89
CA VAL A 147 12.83 2.75 5.36
C VAL A 147 14.15 3.24 4.80
N ARG A 148 15.25 3.15 5.56
CA ARG A 148 16.59 3.53 5.09
C ARG A 148 17.00 2.78 3.83
N SER A 149 16.70 1.48 3.75
CA SER A 149 16.96 0.71 2.52
C SER A 149 16.16 1.22 1.31
N LEU A 150 14.91 1.70 1.52
CA LEU A 150 14.10 2.30 0.45
C LEU A 150 14.70 3.63 -0.05
N LEU A 151 15.28 4.41 0.86
CA LEU A 151 15.90 5.70 0.52
C LEU A 151 17.13 5.53 -0.36
N GLU A 152 17.83 4.41 -0.22
CA GLU A 152 19.03 4.08 -1.01
C GLU A 152 18.70 3.50 -2.40
N VAL A 153 17.45 3.14 -2.67
CA VAL A 153 17.05 2.53 -3.96
C VAL A 153 17.27 3.53 -5.10
N PRO A 154 18.06 3.20 -6.15
CA PRO A 154 18.21 4.05 -7.32
C PRO A 154 16.90 4.20 -8.10
N SER A 155 16.67 5.35 -8.73
CA SER A 155 15.41 5.64 -9.45
C SER A 155 15.05 4.58 -10.49
N GLY A 156 16.03 4.06 -11.26
CA GLY A 156 15.76 3.00 -12.24
C GLY A 156 15.30 1.67 -11.62
N GLN A 157 15.80 1.32 -10.43
CA GLN A 157 15.34 0.14 -9.71
C GLN A 157 13.93 0.36 -9.13
N PHE A 158 13.65 1.57 -8.64
CA PHE A 158 12.33 1.96 -8.16
C PHE A 158 11.28 1.91 -9.28
N GLU A 159 11.59 2.46 -10.47
CA GLU A 159 10.72 2.39 -11.65
C GLU A 159 10.46 0.94 -12.07
N LYS A 160 11.50 0.09 -12.09
CA LYS A 160 11.33 -1.34 -12.40
C LYS A 160 10.38 -2.02 -11.41
N ALA A 161 10.56 -1.81 -10.11
CA ALA A 161 9.69 -2.37 -9.08
C ALA A 161 8.25 -1.85 -9.22
N TRP A 162 8.07 -0.59 -9.63
CA TRP A 162 6.76 0.00 -9.92
C TRP A 162 6.06 -0.70 -11.09
N ILE A 163 6.75 -0.86 -12.21
CA ILE A 163 6.22 -1.53 -13.41
C ILE A 163 5.82 -2.98 -13.08
N GLU A 164 6.69 -3.72 -12.38
CA GLU A 164 6.41 -5.10 -11.94
C GLU A 164 5.19 -5.19 -11.01
N ALA A 165 4.96 -4.16 -10.20
CA ALA A 165 3.84 -4.11 -9.27
C ALA A 165 2.51 -3.73 -9.93
N MET A 166 2.50 -3.02 -11.05
CA MET A 166 1.27 -2.57 -11.73
C MET A 166 0.32 -3.72 -12.05
N ALA A 167 0.83 -4.78 -12.70
CA ALA A 167 0.02 -5.94 -13.06
C ALA A 167 -0.46 -6.72 -11.82
N ALA A 168 0.42 -6.95 -10.85
CA ALA A 168 0.09 -7.67 -9.61
C ALA A 168 -1.06 -7.00 -8.85
N SER A 169 -1.08 -5.67 -8.84
CA SER A 169 -2.00 -4.84 -8.08
C SER A 169 -3.37 -4.63 -8.73
N LEU A 170 -3.59 -5.13 -9.95
CA LEU A 170 -4.93 -5.14 -10.54
C LEU A 170 -5.92 -5.95 -9.66
N PRO A 171 -7.21 -5.57 -9.67
CA PRO A 171 -8.24 -6.24 -8.88
C PRO A 171 -8.48 -7.67 -9.36
N ARG A 172 -8.88 -8.52 -8.42
CA ARG A 172 -9.43 -9.85 -8.71
C ARG A 172 -10.73 -9.71 -9.49
N ILE A 173 -10.91 -10.54 -10.52
CA ILE A 173 -12.18 -10.65 -11.24
C ILE A 173 -12.64 -12.12 -11.14
N PRO A 174 -13.62 -12.44 -10.29
CA PRO A 174 -14.08 -13.82 -10.08
C PRO A 174 -14.96 -14.37 -11.21
N SER A 175 -15.61 -13.50 -11.98
CA SER A 175 -16.78 -13.86 -12.79
C SER A 175 -16.46 -14.47 -14.16
N LEU A 176 -15.19 -14.66 -14.49
CA LEU A 176 -14.77 -15.22 -15.78
C LEU A 176 -13.91 -16.45 -15.51
N ALA A 177 -14.16 -17.55 -16.22
CA ALA A 177 -13.27 -18.71 -16.24
C ALA A 177 -11.85 -18.38 -16.77
N LEU A 178 -11.62 -17.10 -17.11
CA LEU A 178 -10.34 -16.50 -17.43
C LEU A 178 -9.49 -16.36 -16.16
N VAL A 179 -8.53 -17.26 -16.08
CA VAL A 179 -7.51 -17.38 -15.04
C VAL A 179 -6.67 -16.10 -14.90
N ASP A 180 -6.63 -15.22 -15.91
CA ASP A 180 -5.71 -14.08 -15.99
C ASP A 180 -5.83 -13.04 -14.89
N ARG A 181 -7.00 -12.87 -14.25
CA ARG A 181 -7.16 -11.93 -13.11
C ARG A 181 -7.53 -12.54 -11.77
N ALA A 182 -7.76 -13.85 -11.72
CA ALA A 182 -8.15 -14.53 -10.49
C ALA A 182 -7.02 -14.57 -9.46
N GLN A 183 -5.77 -14.71 -9.91
CA GLN A 183 -4.60 -14.83 -9.05
C GLN A 183 -3.52 -13.80 -9.40
N VAL A 184 -2.74 -13.38 -8.40
CA VAL A 184 -1.64 -12.41 -8.57
C VAL A 184 -0.66 -12.86 -9.67
N GLY A 185 -0.28 -14.15 -9.66
CA GLY A 185 0.69 -14.69 -10.60
C GLY A 185 0.22 -14.65 -12.05
N ASP A 186 -1.06 -14.91 -12.29
CA ASP A 186 -1.65 -14.89 -13.63
C ASP A 186 -1.84 -13.46 -14.14
N ARG A 187 -2.16 -12.50 -13.25
CA ARG A 187 -2.16 -11.07 -13.58
C ARG A 187 -0.81 -10.61 -14.09
N ILE A 188 0.25 -11.01 -13.40
CA ILE A 188 1.61 -10.67 -13.82
C ILE A 188 1.90 -11.26 -15.20
N LYS A 189 1.57 -12.53 -15.45
CA LYS A 189 1.83 -13.16 -16.76
C LYS A 189 1.04 -12.48 -17.89
N ALA A 190 -0.22 -12.14 -17.66
CA ALA A 190 -1.09 -11.59 -18.68
C ALA A 190 -0.80 -10.11 -18.98
N TYR A 191 -0.45 -9.31 -17.97
CA TYR A 191 -0.43 -7.85 -18.09
C TYR A 191 0.95 -7.21 -17.92
N ARG A 192 2.04 -7.97 -17.76
CA ARG A 192 3.39 -7.41 -17.58
C ARG A 192 3.81 -6.51 -18.75
N ASP A 193 3.68 -7.00 -19.97
CA ASP A 193 4.12 -6.26 -21.17
C ASP A 193 3.25 -5.01 -21.36
N ALA A 194 1.96 -5.11 -21.00
CA ALA A 194 1.03 -3.98 -21.01
C ALA A 194 1.43 -2.90 -20.00
N ALA A 195 1.84 -3.32 -18.80
CA ALA A 195 2.28 -2.42 -17.73
C ALA A 195 3.56 -1.68 -18.13
N ASP A 196 4.55 -2.39 -18.70
CA ASP A 196 5.78 -1.77 -19.20
C ASP A 196 5.45 -0.75 -20.30
N PHE A 197 4.71 -1.17 -21.33
CA PHE A 197 4.32 -0.28 -22.41
C PHE A 197 3.54 0.94 -21.91
N ALA A 198 2.56 0.76 -21.01
CA ALA A 198 1.80 1.85 -20.41
C ALA A 198 2.71 2.84 -19.67
N PHE A 199 3.66 2.34 -18.89
CA PHE A 199 4.62 3.18 -18.17
C PHE A 199 5.52 3.97 -19.12
N GLN A 200 6.08 3.32 -20.15
CA GLN A 200 6.96 3.97 -21.13
C GLN A 200 6.21 5.05 -21.94
N GLN A 201 5.00 4.77 -22.41
CA GLN A 201 4.19 5.76 -23.12
C GLN A 201 3.85 6.96 -22.23
N SER A 202 3.50 6.69 -20.98
CA SER A 202 3.24 7.70 -19.97
C SER A 202 4.48 8.61 -19.73
N ALA A 203 5.68 8.02 -19.71
CA ALA A 203 6.95 8.73 -19.56
C ALA A 203 7.29 9.64 -20.74
N LEU A 204 6.88 9.25 -21.96
CA LEU A 204 7.06 10.02 -23.20
C LEU A 204 5.98 11.08 -23.45
N GLY A 205 5.01 11.22 -22.54
CA GLY A 205 3.91 12.17 -22.68
C GLY A 205 2.75 11.67 -23.55
N GLY A 206 2.80 10.44 -24.06
CA GLY A 206 1.79 9.83 -24.93
C GLY A 206 0.48 9.48 -24.24
N THR A 207 -0.52 9.09 -25.03
CA THR A 207 -1.83 8.60 -24.55
C THR A 207 -1.75 7.12 -24.21
N GLU A 208 -2.01 6.80 -22.94
CA GLU A 208 -1.91 5.47 -22.31
C GLU A 208 -2.92 4.45 -22.88
N THR A 209 -3.94 4.93 -23.60
CA THR A 209 -5.02 4.13 -24.22
C THR A 209 -4.51 3.02 -25.14
N SER A 210 -3.31 3.20 -25.72
CA SER A 210 -2.70 2.23 -26.63
C SER A 210 -2.25 0.94 -25.92
N ALA A 211 -2.05 0.96 -24.59
CA ALA A 211 -1.68 -0.22 -23.81
C ALA A 211 -2.84 -1.23 -23.68
N ILE A 212 -4.07 -0.71 -23.63
CA ILE A 212 -5.32 -1.46 -23.42
C ILE A 212 -5.64 -2.34 -24.63
N VAL A 213 -5.42 -1.81 -25.84
CA VAL A 213 -5.83 -2.45 -27.10
C VAL A 213 -4.98 -3.67 -27.45
N VAL A 214 -3.73 -3.71 -26.95
CA VAL A 214 -2.73 -4.67 -27.44
C VAL A 214 -2.66 -5.97 -26.62
N HIS A 215 -3.16 -6.02 -25.38
CA HIS A 215 -2.72 -7.07 -24.43
C HIS A 215 -3.75 -8.07 -23.92
N VAL A 216 -5.00 -8.03 -24.39
CA VAL A 216 -5.92 -9.17 -24.21
C VAL A 216 -5.72 -10.12 -25.39
N HIS A 217 -4.59 -10.83 -25.41
CA HIS A 217 -4.40 -11.93 -26.34
C HIS A 217 -5.11 -13.16 -25.77
N PRO A 218 -6.24 -13.60 -26.35
CA PRO A 218 -6.90 -14.81 -25.88
C PRO A 218 -5.92 -15.98 -25.98
N ARG A 219 -5.76 -16.74 -24.90
CA ARG A 219 -5.01 -17.99 -24.97
C ARG A 219 -5.81 -18.95 -25.87
N THR A 220 -5.09 -19.80 -26.62
CA THR A 220 -5.72 -20.85 -27.43
C THR A 220 -6.61 -21.73 -26.56
N GLY A 221 -7.91 -21.78 -26.85
CA GLY A 221 -8.91 -22.58 -26.13
C GLY A 221 -9.85 -21.80 -25.21
N GLU A 222 -9.69 -20.48 -25.09
CA GLU A 222 -10.58 -19.65 -24.26
C GLU A 222 -11.95 -19.38 -24.91
N ASN A 223 -12.98 -19.27 -24.08
CA ASN A 223 -14.32 -18.93 -24.52
C ASN A 223 -14.36 -17.49 -25.07
N PRO A 224 -14.78 -17.28 -26.33
CA PRO A 224 -14.84 -15.95 -26.94
C PRO A 224 -15.70 -14.94 -26.18
N ASN A 225 -16.76 -15.39 -25.48
CA ASN A 225 -17.62 -14.51 -24.70
C ASN A 225 -16.90 -13.97 -23.46
N ASP A 226 -16.11 -14.81 -22.79
CA ASP A 226 -15.39 -14.41 -21.59
C ASP A 226 -14.29 -13.41 -21.98
N VAL A 227 -13.58 -13.67 -23.08
CA VAL A 227 -12.54 -12.77 -23.62
C VAL A 227 -13.14 -11.41 -23.97
N LYS A 228 -14.35 -11.40 -24.56
CA LYS A 228 -15.08 -10.17 -24.87
C LYS A 228 -15.48 -9.41 -23.61
N GLN A 229 -15.96 -10.10 -22.58
CA GLN A 229 -16.30 -9.47 -21.29
C GLN A 229 -15.06 -8.90 -20.59
N LEU A 230 -13.94 -9.63 -20.58
CA LEU A 230 -12.68 -9.14 -20.02
C LEU A 230 -12.21 -7.88 -20.75
N ARG A 231 -12.26 -7.88 -22.08
CA ARG A 231 -11.92 -6.70 -22.88
C ARG A 231 -12.80 -5.50 -22.53
N GLN A 232 -14.11 -5.70 -22.38
CA GLN A 232 -15.03 -4.63 -21.98
C GLN A 232 -14.69 -4.06 -20.60
N ILE A 233 -14.38 -4.92 -19.63
CA ILE A 233 -13.93 -4.49 -18.30
C ILE A 233 -12.65 -3.66 -18.43
N ASP A 234 -11.68 -4.14 -19.20
CA ASP A 234 -10.36 -3.54 -19.37
C ASP A 234 -10.36 -2.21 -20.10
N GLU A 235 -11.26 -2.05 -21.07
CA GLU A 235 -11.50 -0.79 -21.76
C GLU A 235 -12.13 0.29 -20.86
N GLY A 236 -12.46 -0.05 -19.60
CA GLY A 236 -12.93 0.91 -18.60
C GLY A 236 -14.44 1.02 -18.50
N GLN A 237 -15.18 -0.01 -18.91
CA GLN A 237 -16.62 -0.09 -18.60
C GLN A 237 -16.90 -0.29 -17.09
N THR A 238 -15.85 -0.54 -16.31
CA THR A 238 -15.90 -0.60 -14.85
C THR A 238 -14.74 0.20 -14.25
N ASP A 239 -14.90 0.66 -13.02
CA ASP A 239 -13.83 1.35 -12.26
C ASP A 239 -12.63 0.45 -11.91
N LEU A 240 -12.69 -0.83 -12.29
CA LEU A 240 -11.70 -1.86 -12.01
C LEU A 240 -10.84 -2.23 -13.23
N GLY A 241 -11.13 -1.65 -14.39
CA GLY A 241 -10.40 -1.92 -15.63
C GLY A 241 -9.03 -1.24 -15.69
N ILE A 242 -8.09 -1.82 -16.43
CA ILE A 242 -6.79 -1.17 -16.73
C ILE A 242 -6.98 0.21 -17.35
N GLY A 243 -8.03 0.39 -18.17
CA GLY A 243 -8.38 1.68 -18.75
C GLY A 243 -8.69 2.75 -17.72
N VAL A 244 -9.19 2.40 -16.54
CA VAL A 244 -9.44 3.38 -15.46
C VAL A 244 -8.25 3.48 -14.50
N LEU A 245 -7.62 2.34 -14.20
CA LEU A 245 -6.60 2.26 -13.16
C LEU A 245 -5.22 2.75 -13.63
N TRP A 246 -4.88 2.49 -14.89
CA TRP A 246 -3.58 2.83 -15.46
C TRP A 246 -3.59 4.08 -16.31
N THR A 247 -4.76 4.50 -16.81
CA THR A 247 -4.86 5.75 -17.54
C THR A 247 -5.22 6.92 -16.63
N ALA A 248 -4.71 8.06 -17.01
CA ALA A 248 -5.00 9.33 -16.39
C ALA A 248 -6.26 9.96 -16.99
N THR A 249 -7.21 10.39 -16.16
CA THR A 249 -8.14 11.46 -16.54
C THR A 249 -7.43 12.83 -16.59
N THR A 250 -6.24 12.96 -15.99
CA THR A 250 -5.41 14.19 -15.98
C THR A 250 -3.91 13.90 -16.03
N ILE A 251 -3.09 14.80 -16.58
CA ILE A 251 -1.62 14.63 -16.71
C ILE A 251 -0.91 14.28 -15.37
N ASN A 252 -1.49 14.66 -14.22
CA ASN A 252 -0.90 14.41 -12.89
C ASN A 252 -1.15 13.01 -12.33
N THR A 253 -2.03 12.21 -12.94
CA THR A 253 -2.39 10.87 -12.48
C THR A 253 -1.79 9.76 -13.36
N ARG A 254 -0.78 10.11 -14.17
CA ARG A 254 -0.07 9.21 -15.07
C ARG A 254 0.87 8.26 -14.31
N PRO A 255 0.97 6.95 -14.65
CA PRO A 255 1.80 5.98 -13.91
C PRO A 255 3.26 6.42 -13.70
N ALA A 256 3.95 6.86 -14.76
CA ALA A 256 5.34 7.28 -14.66
C ALA A 256 5.51 8.53 -13.78
N LYS A 257 4.60 9.50 -13.90
CA LYS A 257 4.63 10.71 -13.08
C LYS A 257 4.33 10.41 -11.60
N ARG A 258 3.38 9.50 -11.31
CA ARG A 258 3.11 9.01 -9.94
C ARG A 258 4.34 8.35 -9.33
N CYS A 259 4.96 7.43 -10.06
CA CYS A 259 6.20 6.76 -9.65
C CYS A 259 7.30 7.78 -9.29
N ARG A 260 7.57 8.74 -10.18
CA ARG A 260 8.59 9.78 -9.95
C ARG A 260 8.27 10.69 -8.77
N ARG A 261 6.99 11.01 -8.52
CA ARG A 261 6.60 11.80 -7.34
C ARG A 261 6.86 11.05 -6.04
N VAL A 262 6.54 9.76 -5.97
CA VAL A 262 6.83 8.93 -4.78
C VAL A 262 8.34 8.88 -4.57
N LYS A 263 9.10 8.58 -5.63
CA LYS A 263 10.56 8.53 -5.56
C LYS A 263 11.17 9.87 -5.12
N ALA A 264 10.69 10.99 -5.66
CA ALA A 264 11.16 12.31 -5.28
C ALA A 264 10.87 12.66 -3.81
N ALA A 265 9.75 12.19 -3.25
CA ALA A 265 9.46 12.37 -1.82
C ALA A 265 10.43 11.55 -0.95
N LEU A 266 10.75 10.31 -1.35
CA LEU A 266 11.78 9.50 -0.70
C LEU A 266 13.18 10.13 -0.84
N ASP A 267 13.54 10.66 -2.01
CA ASP A 267 14.82 11.36 -2.21
C ASP A 267 14.95 12.60 -1.33
N GLN A 268 13.86 13.34 -1.12
CA GLN A 268 13.85 14.48 -0.19
C GLN A 268 14.03 14.04 1.26
N LEU A 269 13.44 12.91 1.66
CA LEU A 269 13.69 12.34 2.98
C LEU A 269 15.15 11.92 3.15
N ALA A 270 15.73 11.30 2.11
CA ALA A 270 17.14 10.92 2.10
C ALA A 270 18.07 12.15 2.21
N ASP A 271 17.77 13.23 1.45
CA ASP A 271 18.49 14.50 1.49
C ASP A 271 18.42 15.12 2.90
N ALA A 272 17.23 15.14 3.51
CA ALA A 272 17.03 15.67 4.86
C ALA A 272 17.87 14.91 5.90
N ILE A 273 17.87 13.57 5.84
CA ILE A 273 18.65 12.69 6.72
C ILE A 273 20.16 12.92 6.54
N ASN A 274 20.64 12.96 5.30
CA ASN A 274 22.07 13.04 4.99
C ASN A 274 22.66 14.43 5.26
N HIS A 275 21.88 15.49 5.09
CA HIS A 275 22.33 16.88 5.25
C HIS A 275 21.92 17.52 6.58
N LYS A 276 21.48 16.71 7.57
CA LYS A 276 21.17 17.14 8.93
C LYS A 276 20.22 18.35 8.97
N ARG A 277 19.22 18.35 8.09
CA ARG A 277 18.25 19.45 7.99
C ARG A 277 17.17 19.36 9.07
N GLU A 278 16.52 20.49 9.33
CA GLU A 278 15.54 20.68 10.42
C GLU A 278 14.21 19.92 10.22
N GLU A 279 13.43 19.87 11.30
CA GLU A 279 12.18 19.11 11.48
C GLU A 279 11.10 19.34 10.41
N ASP A 280 10.94 20.58 9.93
CA ASP A 280 9.89 20.98 8.99
C ASP A 280 9.90 20.15 7.69
N GLN A 281 11.05 19.59 7.31
CA GLN A 281 11.18 18.76 6.11
C GLN A 281 10.56 17.37 6.26
N ILE A 282 10.50 16.80 7.47
CA ILE A 282 9.86 15.49 7.71
C ILE A 282 8.35 15.59 7.44
N LYS A 283 7.75 16.69 7.90
CA LYS A 283 6.34 16.99 7.62
C LYS A 283 6.09 17.24 6.13
N GLU A 284 6.97 17.98 5.45
CA GLU A 284 6.84 18.22 4.01
C GLU A 284 6.93 16.92 3.18
N VAL A 285 7.83 16.01 3.56
CA VAL A 285 7.93 14.66 2.96
C VAL A 285 6.64 13.86 3.20
N PHE A 286 6.09 13.92 4.42
CA PHE A 286 4.81 13.29 4.72
C PHE A 286 3.70 13.83 3.82
N ASP A 287 3.57 15.15 3.75
CA ASP A 287 2.55 15.85 2.96
C ASP A 287 2.66 15.50 1.46
N LYS A 288 3.88 15.38 0.93
CA LYS A 288 4.11 14.98 -0.46
C LYS A 288 3.83 13.51 -0.73
N THR A 289 4.10 12.63 0.24
CA THR A 289 3.91 11.18 0.07
C THR A 289 2.44 10.81 0.19
N GLN A 290 1.71 11.45 1.11
CA GLN A 290 0.30 11.19 1.35
C GLN A 290 -0.58 11.60 0.15
N ASP A 291 -0.27 12.74 -0.48
CA ASP A 291 -0.95 13.25 -1.69
C ASP A 291 -0.89 12.32 -2.92
N LEU A 292 -0.16 11.21 -2.83
CA LEU A 292 0.02 10.23 -3.89
C LEU A 292 -0.93 9.05 -3.77
N ILE A 293 -1.54 8.85 -2.60
CA ILE A 293 -2.33 7.68 -2.26
C ILE A 293 -3.81 8.07 -2.20
N THR A 294 -4.32 8.64 -3.30
CA THR A 294 -5.69 9.18 -3.32
C THR A 294 -6.75 8.19 -3.77
N ARG A 295 -6.36 6.99 -4.22
CA ARG A 295 -7.29 5.90 -4.53
C ARG A 295 -6.77 4.55 -4.02
N PRO A 296 -7.68 3.58 -3.86
CA PRO A 296 -7.34 2.23 -3.40
C PRO A 296 -6.27 1.54 -4.25
N TYR A 297 -6.31 1.74 -5.57
CA TYR A 297 -5.35 1.11 -6.47
C TYR A 297 -3.92 1.61 -6.23
N GLU A 298 -3.71 2.93 -6.03
CA GLU A 298 -2.40 3.48 -5.71
C GLU A 298 -1.85 2.94 -4.39
N GLN A 299 -2.69 2.81 -3.37
CA GLN A 299 -2.31 2.20 -2.09
C GLN A 299 -1.85 0.75 -2.28
N ARG A 300 -2.63 -0.04 -3.02
CA ARG A 300 -2.33 -1.44 -3.29
C ARG A 300 -1.02 -1.59 -4.08
N LEU A 301 -0.83 -0.75 -5.09
CA LEU A 301 0.38 -0.64 -5.89
C LEU A 301 1.61 -0.29 -5.04
N LEU A 302 1.52 0.77 -4.23
CA LEU A 302 2.64 1.22 -3.43
C LEU A 302 3.02 0.19 -2.35
N GLY A 303 2.04 -0.46 -1.72
CA GLY A 303 2.31 -1.56 -0.80
C GLY A 303 3.08 -2.71 -1.45
N ARG A 304 2.79 -3.05 -2.73
CA ARG A 304 3.55 -4.04 -3.49
C ARG A 304 4.98 -3.58 -3.80
N VAL A 305 5.16 -2.33 -4.21
CA VAL A 305 6.48 -1.75 -4.50
C VAL A 305 7.36 -1.80 -3.25
N VAL A 306 6.83 -1.35 -2.12
CA VAL A 306 7.52 -1.37 -0.83
C VAL A 306 7.85 -2.80 -0.42
N PHE A 307 6.90 -3.72 -0.52
CA PHE A 307 7.13 -5.13 -0.23
C PHE A 307 8.31 -5.69 -1.05
N ASN A 308 8.28 -5.50 -2.38
CA ASN A 308 9.32 -6.01 -3.28
C ASN A 308 10.71 -5.42 -2.96
N LEU A 309 10.79 -4.11 -2.76
CA LEU A 309 12.07 -3.41 -2.54
C LEU A 309 12.65 -3.70 -1.15
N VAL A 310 11.85 -3.61 -0.09
CA VAL A 310 12.33 -3.88 1.28
C VAL A 310 12.68 -5.35 1.46
N LYS A 311 11.86 -6.28 0.94
CA LYS A 311 12.17 -7.71 1.02
C LYS A 311 13.49 -8.07 0.35
N ALA A 312 13.83 -7.40 -0.76
CA ALA A 312 15.09 -7.62 -1.46
C ALA A 312 16.28 -6.96 -0.75
N GLY A 313 16.11 -5.76 -0.19
CA GLY A 313 17.20 -4.98 0.42
C GLY A 313 17.47 -5.32 1.90
N GLN A 314 16.43 -5.57 2.69
CA GLN A 314 16.48 -5.82 4.13
C GLN A 314 15.45 -6.89 4.55
N PRO A 315 15.75 -8.18 4.35
CA PRO A 315 14.89 -9.27 4.81
C PRO A 315 14.63 -9.17 6.33
N GLY A 316 13.36 -9.12 6.73
CA GLY A 316 12.95 -8.97 8.14
C GLY A 316 12.63 -7.54 8.59
N ALA A 317 12.80 -6.55 7.71
CA ALA A 317 12.38 -5.17 7.98
C ALA A 317 10.89 -4.90 7.70
N LEU A 318 10.15 -5.91 7.25
CA LEU A 318 8.71 -5.86 7.02
C LEU A 318 7.98 -6.66 8.10
N ILE A 319 6.99 -6.03 8.71
CA ILE A 319 5.99 -6.70 9.54
C ILE A 319 4.69 -6.67 8.76
N THR A 320 4.17 -7.85 8.44
CA THR A 320 2.93 -8.03 7.69
C THR A 320 1.89 -8.69 8.57
N LYS A 321 0.64 -8.25 8.47
CA LYS A 321 -0.44 -8.79 9.28
C LYS A 321 -1.76 -8.82 8.52
N LEU A 322 -2.49 -9.92 8.63
CA LEU A 322 -3.91 -10.01 8.31
C LEU A 322 -4.69 -10.39 9.58
N LYS A 323 -5.71 -9.61 9.89
CA LYS A 323 -6.56 -9.82 11.07
C LYS A 323 -8.02 -9.81 10.66
N VAL A 324 -8.75 -10.83 11.07
CA VAL A 324 -10.22 -10.88 10.96
C VAL A 324 -10.79 -10.85 12.37
N THR A 325 -11.60 -9.84 12.66
CA THR A 325 -12.29 -9.68 13.94
C THR A 325 -13.78 -9.88 13.70
N ALA A 326 -14.35 -10.94 14.27
CA ALA A 326 -15.79 -11.20 14.21
C ALA A 326 -16.56 -10.28 15.18
N ALA A 327 -17.88 -10.16 14.98
CA ALA A 327 -18.74 -9.31 15.79
C ALA A 327 -18.74 -9.67 17.29
N ASP A 328 -18.49 -10.94 17.62
CA ASP A 328 -18.36 -11.46 18.99
C ASP A 328 -17.00 -11.13 19.64
N GLY A 329 -16.09 -10.50 18.90
CA GLY A 329 -14.74 -10.16 19.33
C GLY A 329 -13.70 -11.25 19.08
N THR A 330 -14.06 -12.38 18.48
CA THR A 330 -13.11 -13.43 18.08
C THR A 330 -12.12 -12.86 17.06
N VAL A 331 -10.82 -13.03 17.32
CA VAL A 331 -9.74 -12.54 16.47
C VAL A 331 -9.01 -13.72 15.82
N LEU A 332 -9.01 -13.75 14.49
CA LEU A 332 -8.25 -14.68 13.67
C LEU A 332 -7.07 -13.93 13.05
N LEU A 333 -5.86 -14.47 13.21
CA LEU A 333 -4.63 -13.87 12.71
C LEU A 333 -4.00 -14.78 11.65
N ILE A 334 -3.54 -14.15 10.57
CA ILE A 334 -2.68 -14.72 9.54
C ILE A 334 -1.46 -13.82 9.42
#